data_AF-A0A182F671-F1
#
_entry.id   AF-A0A182F671-F1
#
_cell.length_a   1.000
_cell.length_b   1.000
_cell.length_c   1.000
_cell.angle_alpha   90.00
_cell.angle_beta   90.00
_cell.angle_gamma   90.00
#
_symmetry.space_group_name_H-M   'P 1'
#
loop_
_entity.id
_entity.type
_entity.pdbx_description
1 polymer ?
#
loop_
_entity_poly.entity_id
_entity_poly.type
_entity_poly.pdbx_seq_one_letter_code
_entity_poly.pdbx_strand_id
1 'polypeptide(L)'
;MATKLVLLVIASTFATTFAQREPTIGVMTALKELQPRYREIQDFVINRLTEARLNSSQVVYNFHNDIIGSKDEYVRGAIAEEQTVLTILDGQQPDVDRTCLGFVRNSVDMNENLVGVSYTNCINTVDDRLGGIVQKFYATIQEDESQYTGTGLFGVFRGENIFYAPENIVEKLNEKLEQLRDNPTYIANELFDMVVEFEAELGEVKEVYEGCLEVGTQLLLTTLNIARTQIVQVCQGQLEPETPTDNPAEQPVFEMKAFFAAVLLVAVAHAVVGQRPESVAVIQKLNEIQPRYKGIQDYVINTISEYRLSSSAKIADFHKSMILVKGSFVGTSITQEEELLSQVNRQAPSVDQQCLSFIRQSADVNMNLAGVSYTNCIITASDLMKRTVEDFYGRLDITETGNLGIGLFEEFRGENVFFGPDRIVAKLNARMNSLEDLPTYIASELLDAVTGFSNTLENIRVDYISCMTASEQLLKTTLNTAQMQLEVVCGGQRLPNEPPTPPSVE
;
A
#
# COMPACT_ATOMS: atom_id res chain seq x y z
N MET A 1 -55.03 -31.22 -68.15
CA MET A 1 -55.77 -30.84 -66.93
C MET A 1 -55.26 -31.72 -65.81
N ALA A 2 -54.42 -31.18 -64.93
CA ALA A 2 -53.78 -31.92 -63.85
C ALA A 2 -54.13 -31.23 -62.52
N THR A 3 -54.90 -31.94 -61.70
CA THR A 3 -55.41 -31.52 -60.39
C THR A 3 -54.25 -31.59 -59.39
N LYS A 4 -53.83 -30.45 -58.85
CA LYS A 4 -52.86 -30.40 -57.73
C LYS A 4 -53.61 -30.44 -56.41
N LEU A 5 -53.40 -31.54 -55.69
CA LEU A 5 -53.71 -31.78 -54.29
C LEU A 5 -52.84 -30.84 -53.44
N VAL A 6 -53.44 -29.92 -52.67
CA VAL A 6 -52.72 -29.12 -51.66
C VAL A 6 -52.80 -29.87 -50.34
N LEU A 7 -51.66 -30.41 -49.92
CA LEU A 7 -51.47 -31.13 -48.67
C LEU A 7 -51.05 -30.12 -47.60
N LEU A 8 -51.92 -29.90 -46.63
CA LEU A 8 -51.71 -29.01 -45.49
C LEU A 8 -50.84 -29.75 -44.46
N VAL A 9 -49.56 -29.40 -44.38
CA VAL A 9 -48.64 -29.90 -43.35
C VAL A 9 -48.79 -29.01 -42.12
N ILE A 10 -49.51 -29.50 -41.11
CA ILE A 10 -49.48 -28.95 -39.75
C ILE A 10 -48.18 -29.47 -39.13
N ALA A 11 -47.13 -28.63 -39.16
CA ALA A 11 -45.93 -28.87 -38.37
C ALA A 11 -46.25 -28.51 -36.92
N SER A 12 -46.62 -29.53 -36.14
CA SER A 12 -46.66 -29.46 -34.68
C SER A 12 -45.24 -29.22 -34.17
N THR A 13 -44.98 -28.02 -33.68
CA THR A 13 -43.80 -27.66 -32.89
C THR A 13 -43.85 -28.40 -31.55
N PHE A 14 -43.39 -29.64 -31.53
CA PHE A 14 -42.86 -30.28 -30.33
C PHE A 14 -41.37 -29.96 -30.28
N ALA A 15 -41.04 -28.73 -29.86
CA ALA A 15 -39.69 -28.41 -29.45
C ALA A 15 -39.52 -28.92 -28.01
N THR A 16 -38.48 -29.71 -27.83
CA THR A 16 -38.02 -30.34 -26.59
C THR A 16 -37.94 -29.35 -25.43
N THR A 17 -38.59 -29.68 -24.33
CA THR A 17 -38.83 -28.87 -23.12
C THR A 17 -37.61 -28.68 -22.20
N PHE A 18 -36.39 -28.97 -22.66
CA PHE A 18 -35.15 -28.83 -21.87
C PHE A 18 -34.47 -27.45 -22.00
N ALA A 19 -34.96 -26.54 -22.85
CA ALA A 19 -34.22 -25.34 -23.26
C ALA A 19 -34.63 -24.02 -22.57
N GLN A 20 -35.58 -24.00 -21.64
CA GLN A 20 -36.21 -22.72 -21.24
C GLN A 20 -35.38 -21.85 -20.28
N ARG A 21 -34.39 -22.42 -19.55
CA ARG A 21 -33.54 -21.69 -18.60
C ARG A 21 -32.03 -21.87 -18.82
N GLU A 22 -31.62 -22.43 -19.96
CA GLU A 22 -30.20 -22.63 -20.31
C GLU A 22 -29.32 -21.37 -20.15
N PRO A 23 -29.79 -20.15 -20.51
CA PRO A 23 -29.02 -18.91 -20.28
C PRO A 23 -28.69 -18.64 -18.80
N THR A 24 -29.51 -19.12 -17.85
CA THR A 24 -29.27 -19.02 -16.39
C THR A 24 -28.02 -19.79 -15.99
N ILE A 25 -27.76 -20.93 -16.64
CA ILE A 25 -26.53 -21.73 -16.43
C ILE A 25 -25.31 -20.95 -16.94
N GLY A 26 -25.47 -20.22 -18.05
CA GLY A 26 -24.45 -19.33 -18.60
C GLY A 26 -23.91 -18.31 -17.59
N VAL A 27 -24.78 -17.73 -16.74
CA VAL A 27 -24.37 -16.81 -15.66
C VAL A 27 -23.43 -17.49 -14.67
N MET A 28 -23.69 -18.75 -14.30
CA MET A 28 -22.83 -19.50 -13.36
C MET A 28 -21.50 -19.89 -13.97
N THR A 29 -21.48 -20.20 -15.27
CA THR A 29 -20.24 -20.45 -16.00
C THR A 29 -19.39 -19.18 -16.06
N ALA A 30 -19.99 -18.03 -16.42
CA ALA A 30 -19.30 -16.75 -16.48
C ALA A 30 -18.71 -16.34 -15.12
N LEU A 31 -19.45 -16.52 -14.01
CA LEU A 31 -18.92 -16.26 -12.67
C LEU A 31 -17.73 -17.15 -12.30
N LYS A 32 -17.77 -18.44 -12.67
CA LYS A 32 -16.68 -19.39 -12.40
C LYS A 32 -15.42 -19.04 -13.19
N GLU A 33 -15.57 -18.45 -14.38
CA GLU A 33 -14.45 -17.94 -15.18
C GLU A 33 -13.90 -16.60 -14.65
N LEU A 34 -14.79 -15.70 -14.22
CA LEU A 34 -14.42 -14.37 -13.74
C LEU A 34 -13.72 -14.40 -12.37
N GLN A 35 -14.15 -15.28 -11.46
CA GLN A 35 -13.61 -15.38 -10.10
C GLN A 35 -12.07 -15.55 -10.02
N PRO A 36 -11.43 -16.50 -10.74
CA PRO A 36 -9.98 -16.63 -10.70
C PRO A 36 -9.26 -15.41 -11.29
N ARG A 37 -9.81 -14.79 -12.34
CA ARG A 37 -9.24 -13.57 -12.95
C ARG A 37 -9.26 -12.37 -12.01
N TYR A 38 -10.36 -12.23 -11.27
CA TYR A 38 -10.48 -11.20 -10.26
C TYR A 38 -9.39 -11.33 -9.19
N ARG A 39 -9.14 -12.55 -8.71
CA ARG A 39 -8.03 -12.84 -7.78
C ARG A 39 -6.66 -12.54 -8.39
N GLU A 40 -6.41 -12.99 -9.62
CA GLU A 40 -5.13 -12.74 -10.31
C GLU A 40 -4.77 -11.25 -10.33
N ILE A 41 -5.76 -10.39 -10.55
CA ILE A 41 -5.56 -8.94 -10.60
C ILE A 41 -5.38 -8.35 -9.20
N GLN A 42 -6.14 -8.80 -8.21
CA GLN A 42 -5.92 -8.38 -6.82
C GLN A 42 -4.50 -8.73 -6.36
N ASP A 43 -4.06 -9.97 -6.60
CA ASP A 43 -2.70 -10.42 -6.27
C ASP A 43 -1.65 -9.62 -7.06
N PHE A 44 -1.89 -9.33 -8.34
CA PHE A 44 -1.00 -8.48 -9.15
C PHE A 44 -0.86 -7.07 -8.56
N VAL A 45 -1.98 -6.41 -8.25
CA VAL A 45 -2.00 -5.05 -7.70
C VAL A 45 -1.30 -5.00 -6.35
N ILE A 46 -1.62 -5.92 -5.43
CA ILE A 46 -0.97 -5.99 -4.12
C ILE A 46 0.55 -6.14 -4.27
N ASN A 47 1.01 -7.00 -5.18
CA ASN A 47 2.45 -7.19 -5.43
C ASN A 47 3.11 -5.93 -6.00
N ARG A 48 2.47 -5.24 -6.94
CA ARG A 48 3.02 -4.00 -7.53
C ARG A 48 3.07 -2.85 -6.54
N LEU A 49 2.03 -2.69 -5.71
CA LEU A 49 2.04 -1.71 -4.64
C LEU A 49 3.10 -2.04 -3.59
N THR A 50 3.31 -3.33 -3.29
CA THR A 50 4.39 -3.77 -2.38
C THR A 50 5.77 -3.39 -2.93
N GLU A 51 5.99 -3.62 -4.22
CA GLU A 51 7.23 -3.22 -4.90
C GLU A 51 7.43 -1.70 -4.86
N ALA A 52 6.38 -0.91 -5.14
CA ALA A 52 6.43 0.55 -5.03
C ALA A 52 6.78 1.02 -3.61
N ARG A 53 6.21 0.39 -2.58
CA ARG A 53 6.53 0.67 -1.16
C ARG A 53 7.96 0.30 -0.78
N LEU A 54 8.49 -0.82 -1.30
CA LEU A 54 9.88 -1.21 -1.06
C LEU A 54 10.86 -0.27 -1.78
N ASN A 55 10.51 0.15 -3.01
CA ASN A 55 11.28 1.13 -3.76
C ASN A 55 11.27 2.49 -3.04
N SER A 56 10.13 2.95 -2.53
CA SER A 56 10.07 4.20 -1.75
C SER A 56 10.86 4.11 -0.44
N SER A 57 10.82 2.97 0.26
CA SER A 57 11.69 2.69 1.42
C SER A 57 13.17 2.82 1.04
N GLN A 58 13.56 2.31 -0.14
CA GLN A 58 14.93 2.47 -0.64
C GLN A 58 15.28 3.93 -0.95
N VAL A 59 14.36 4.69 -1.54
CA VAL A 59 14.54 6.12 -1.81
C VAL A 59 14.72 6.89 -0.49
N VAL A 60 13.90 6.64 0.53
CA VAL A 60 14.02 7.27 1.86
C VAL A 60 15.35 6.88 2.53
N TYR A 61 15.79 5.64 2.40
CA TYR A 61 17.09 5.20 2.88
C TYR A 61 18.24 5.96 2.21
N ASN A 62 18.21 6.09 0.89
CA ASN A 62 19.23 6.85 0.14
C ASN A 62 19.23 8.31 0.57
N PHE A 63 18.04 8.91 0.69
CA PHE A 63 17.88 10.27 1.20
C PHE A 63 18.49 10.46 2.60
N HIS A 64 18.22 9.54 3.54
CA HIS A 64 18.85 9.60 4.87
C HIS A 64 20.38 9.53 4.78
N ASN A 65 20.94 8.66 3.95
CA ASN A 65 22.40 8.58 3.77
C ASN A 65 22.99 9.87 3.24
N ASP A 66 22.33 10.49 2.27
CA ASP A 66 22.77 11.78 1.71
C ASP A 66 22.74 12.88 2.78
N ILE A 67 21.63 13.00 3.52
CA ILE A 67 21.50 14.01 4.58
C ILE A 67 22.51 13.80 5.71
N ILE A 68 22.73 12.55 6.14
CA ILE A 68 23.73 12.19 7.15
C ILE A 68 25.14 12.49 6.63
N GLY A 69 25.43 12.15 5.37
CA GLY A 69 26.70 12.40 4.71
C GLY A 69 27.05 13.89 4.66
N SER A 70 26.11 14.72 4.18
CA SER A 70 26.29 16.17 4.17
C SER A 70 26.49 16.69 5.61
N LYS A 71 25.70 16.22 6.57
CA LYS A 71 25.88 16.62 7.98
C LYS A 71 27.27 16.27 8.52
N ASP A 72 27.80 15.08 8.21
CA ASP A 72 29.14 14.65 8.64
C ASP A 72 30.21 15.60 8.10
N GLU A 73 30.16 15.92 6.81
CA GLU A 73 31.11 16.80 6.14
C GLU A 73 31.13 18.19 6.80
N TYR A 74 29.96 18.81 6.96
CA TYR A 74 29.82 20.15 7.53
C TYR A 74 30.19 20.21 9.02
N VAL A 75 29.83 19.20 9.83
CA VAL A 75 30.20 19.10 11.25
C VAL A 75 31.71 18.92 11.41
N ARG A 76 32.33 18.03 10.63
CA ARG A 76 33.79 17.84 10.67
C ARG A 76 34.54 19.07 10.18
N GLY A 77 34.04 19.73 9.13
CA GLY A 77 34.61 20.97 8.63
C GLY A 77 34.63 22.08 9.68
N ALA A 78 33.51 22.29 10.38
CA ALA A 78 33.42 23.25 11.48
C ALA A 78 34.44 22.94 12.60
N ILE A 79 34.50 21.69 13.07
CA ILE A 79 35.44 21.25 14.11
C ILE A 79 36.90 21.46 13.68
N ALA A 80 37.24 21.21 12.41
CA ALA A 80 38.60 21.40 11.90
C ALA A 80 39.00 22.88 11.86
N GLU A 81 38.08 23.76 11.47
CA GLU A 81 38.30 25.21 11.45
C GLU A 81 38.41 25.78 12.87
N GLU A 82 37.54 25.35 13.79
CA GLU A 82 37.63 25.66 15.22
C GLU A 82 39.02 25.28 15.76
N GLN A 83 39.42 24.03 15.54
CA GLN A 83 40.69 23.48 16.02
C GLN A 83 41.89 24.27 15.49
N THR A 84 41.81 24.78 14.27
CA THR A 84 42.85 25.63 13.69
C THR A 84 42.99 26.92 14.50
N VAL A 85 41.90 27.62 14.80
CA VAL A 85 41.93 28.85 15.60
C VAL A 85 42.39 28.58 17.04
N LEU A 86 41.93 27.49 17.65
CA LEU A 86 42.31 27.12 19.01
C LEU A 86 43.80 26.77 19.12
N THR A 87 44.36 26.10 18.10
CA THR A 87 45.80 25.82 18.02
C THR A 87 46.62 27.11 17.94
N ILE A 88 46.14 28.11 17.17
CA ILE A 88 46.76 29.44 17.14
C ILE A 88 46.71 30.09 18.53
N LEU A 89 45.56 30.04 19.21
CA LEU A 89 45.39 30.62 20.56
C LEU A 89 46.29 29.95 21.60
N ASP A 90 46.47 28.62 21.54
CA ASP A 90 47.33 27.87 22.45
C ASP A 90 48.82 28.07 22.16
N GLY A 91 49.19 28.30 20.90
CA GLY A 91 50.56 28.54 20.45
C GLY A 91 51.10 29.96 20.70
N GLN A 92 50.32 30.86 21.31
CA GLN A 92 50.76 32.24 21.57
C GLN A 92 51.87 32.32 22.61
N GLN A 93 52.81 33.24 22.38
CA GLN A 93 53.94 33.51 23.29
C GLN A 93 53.47 33.96 24.69
N PRO A 94 54.27 33.76 25.76
CA PRO A 94 53.88 34.10 27.13
C PRO A 94 53.60 35.59 27.39
N ASP A 95 54.14 36.48 26.57
CA ASP A 95 54.03 37.94 26.66
C ASP A 95 52.73 38.50 26.06
N VAL A 96 51.99 37.71 25.30
CA VAL A 96 50.67 38.05 24.76
C VAL A 96 49.60 38.07 25.87
N ASP A 97 48.70 39.08 25.86
CA ASP A 97 47.67 39.26 26.89
C ASP A 97 46.71 38.06 26.97
N ARG A 98 46.87 37.24 28.03
CA ARG A 98 46.05 36.05 28.28
C ARG A 98 44.58 36.36 28.56
N THR A 99 44.25 37.54 29.07
CA THR A 99 42.86 37.97 29.27
C THR A 99 42.20 38.21 27.92
N CYS A 100 42.89 38.93 27.02
CA CYS A 100 42.43 39.15 25.65
C CYS A 100 42.23 37.81 24.89
N LEU A 101 43.22 36.91 24.95
CA LEU A 101 43.11 35.58 24.33
C LEU A 101 41.95 34.76 24.90
N GLY A 102 41.66 34.90 26.20
CA GLY A 102 40.49 34.30 26.85
C GLY A 102 39.16 34.81 26.27
N PHE A 103 39.05 36.11 25.99
CA PHE A 103 37.87 36.68 25.32
C PHE A 103 37.71 36.14 23.90
N VAL A 104 38.80 36.06 23.12
CA VAL A 104 38.74 35.50 21.75
C VAL A 104 38.33 34.02 21.79
N ARG A 105 38.89 33.23 22.71
CA ARG A 105 38.50 31.83 22.91
C ARG A 105 37.01 31.68 23.24
N ASN A 106 36.49 32.48 24.16
CA ASN A 106 35.06 32.46 24.49
C ASN A 106 34.19 32.86 23.30
N SER A 107 34.65 33.83 22.50
CA SER A 107 33.97 34.23 21.27
C SER A 107 33.91 33.07 20.26
N VAL A 108 35.01 32.35 20.06
CA VAL A 108 35.05 31.16 19.18
C VAL A 108 34.03 30.11 19.65
N ASP A 109 34.04 29.77 20.95
CA ASP A 109 33.09 28.79 21.52
C ASP A 109 31.62 29.22 21.37
N MET A 110 31.31 30.51 21.57
CA MET A 110 29.96 31.04 21.35
C MET A 110 29.52 30.97 19.87
N ASN A 111 30.43 31.19 18.93
CA ASN A 111 30.12 31.11 17.50
C ASN A 111 29.91 29.66 17.05
N GLU A 112 30.68 28.71 17.58
CA GLU A 112 30.44 27.27 17.38
C GLU A 112 29.06 26.86 17.92
N ASN A 113 28.67 27.37 19.09
CA ASN A 113 27.34 27.14 19.64
C ASN A 113 26.26 27.64 18.66
N LEU A 114 26.39 28.87 18.17
CA LEU A 114 25.42 29.48 17.26
C LEU A 114 25.29 28.67 15.96
N VAL A 115 26.41 28.20 15.40
CA VAL A 115 26.43 27.40 14.17
C VAL A 115 25.82 26.02 14.42
N GLY A 116 26.07 25.41 15.58
CA GLY A 116 25.41 24.18 15.99
C GLY A 116 23.88 24.30 16.06
N VAL A 117 23.36 25.43 16.56
CA VAL A 117 21.92 25.74 16.50
C VAL A 117 21.46 25.86 15.05
N SER A 118 22.22 26.54 14.20
CA SER A 118 21.91 26.64 12.77
C SER A 118 21.78 25.27 12.10
N TYR A 119 22.77 24.37 12.30
CA TYR A 119 22.77 23.03 11.74
C TYR A 119 21.61 22.17 12.27
N THR A 120 21.24 22.34 13.54
CA THR A 120 20.03 21.70 14.10
C THR A 120 18.76 22.21 13.43
N ASN A 121 18.64 23.53 13.21
CA ASN A 121 17.45 24.09 12.57
C ASN A 121 17.30 23.62 11.12
N CYS A 122 18.43 23.49 10.40
CA CYS A 122 18.44 22.92 9.05
C CYS A 122 17.89 21.48 9.04
N ILE A 123 18.36 20.62 9.94
CA ILE A 123 17.91 19.21 9.97
C ILE A 123 16.46 19.06 10.45
N ASN A 124 15.99 19.92 11.36
CA ASN A 124 14.57 19.91 11.76
C ASN A 124 13.64 20.28 10.59
N THR A 125 14.08 21.19 9.71
CA THR A 125 13.32 21.54 8.51
C THR A 125 13.26 20.38 7.52
N VAL A 126 14.32 19.58 7.43
CA VAL A 126 14.33 18.34 6.64
C VAL A 126 13.34 17.33 7.20
N ASP A 127 13.33 17.12 8.52
CA ASP A 127 12.41 16.22 9.21
C ASP A 127 10.95 16.57 8.94
N ASP A 128 10.58 17.86 9.11
CA ASP A 128 9.22 18.36 8.86
C ASP A 128 8.76 18.11 7.41
N ARG A 129 9.65 18.33 6.44
CA ARG A 129 9.35 18.13 5.02
C ARG A 129 9.27 16.64 4.65
N LEU A 130 10.21 15.84 5.13
CA LEU A 130 10.25 14.40 4.89
C LEU A 130 8.97 13.73 5.40
N GLY A 131 8.54 14.04 6.62
CA GLY A 131 7.31 13.49 7.20
C GLY A 131 6.08 13.78 6.33
N GLY A 132 5.93 15.02 5.85
CA GLY A 132 4.83 15.40 4.96
C GLY A 132 4.86 14.70 3.60
N ILE A 133 6.04 14.60 2.98
CA ILE A 133 6.23 13.97 1.66
C ILE A 133 5.96 12.46 1.73
N VAL A 134 6.52 11.77 2.74
CA VAL A 134 6.28 10.35 2.99
C VAL A 134 4.79 10.09 3.23
N GLN A 135 4.15 10.86 4.11
CA GLN A 135 2.73 10.67 4.41
C GLN A 135 1.85 10.85 3.17
N LYS A 136 2.11 11.88 2.35
CA LYS A 136 1.39 12.14 1.10
C LYS A 136 1.54 10.96 0.13
N PHE A 137 2.76 10.45 -0.07
CA PHE A 137 3.04 9.33 -0.96
C PHE A 137 2.25 8.06 -0.56
N TYR A 138 2.32 7.67 0.72
CA TYR A 138 1.61 6.47 1.19
C TYR A 138 0.09 6.64 1.11
N ALA A 139 -0.45 7.83 1.39
CA ALA A 139 -1.88 8.10 1.26
C ALA A 139 -2.38 7.95 -0.19
N THR A 140 -1.62 8.44 -1.18
CA THR A 140 -1.98 8.31 -2.59
C THR A 140 -2.01 6.85 -3.04
N ILE A 141 -0.96 6.08 -2.74
CA ILE A 141 -0.87 4.66 -3.13
C ILE A 141 -1.97 3.82 -2.45
N GLN A 142 -2.40 4.19 -1.24
CA GLN A 142 -3.50 3.53 -0.53
C GLN A 142 -4.86 3.81 -1.19
N GLU A 143 -5.10 5.03 -1.66
CA GLU A 143 -6.33 5.36 -2.40
C GLU A 143 -6.48 4.47 -3.63
N ASP A 144 -5.39 4.27 -4.38
CA ASP A 144 -5.37 3.41 -5.56
C ASP A 144 -5.63 1.93 -5.20
N GLU A 145 -5.05 1.42 -4.11
CA GLU A 145 -5.27 0.04 -3.64
C GLU A 145 -6.76 -0.26 -3.39
N SER A 146 -7.47 0.68 -2.77
CA SER A 146 -8.89 0.53 -2.40
C SER A 146 -9.81 0.31 -3.62
N GLN A 147 -9.42 0.83 -4.79
CA GLN A 147 -10.17 0.69 -6.03
C GLN A 147 -10.18 -0.76 -6.54
N TYR A 148 -9.11 -1.51 -6.28
CA TYR A 148 -8.93 -2.86 -6.81
C TYR A 148 -9.30 -3.95 -5.80
N THR A 149 -9.22 -3.67 -4.50
CA THR A 149 -9.50 -4.64 -3.44
C THR A 149 -10.99 -4.67 -3.04
N GLY A 150 -11.77 -3.61 -3.33
CA GLY A 150 -13.18 -3.45 -2.93
C GLY A 150 -14.27 -3.70 -3.99
N THR A 151 -13.92 -4.08 -5.23
CA THR A 151 -14.90 -4.19 -6.33
C THR A 151 -15.69 -5.50 -6.31
N GLY A 152 -16.79 -5.52 -5.56
CA GLY A 152 -17.66 -6.69 -5.41
C GLY A 152 -18.05 -7.37 -6.74
N LEU A 153 -17.59 -8.62 -6.90
CA LEU A 153 -17.89 -9.52 -8.03
C LEU A 153 -19.40 -9.61 -8.32
N PHE A 154 -20.21 -9.54 -7.26
CA PHE A 154 -21.65 -9.75 -7.31
C PHE A 154 -22.48 -8.49 -7.57
N GLY A 155 -21.85 -7.32 -7.73
CA GLY A 155 -22.56 -6.08 -8.06
C GLY A 155 -23.39 -6.15 -9.36
N VAL A 156 -23.02 -7.06 -10.27
CA VAL A 156 -23.74 -7.31 -11.55
C VAL A 156 -25.19 -7.76 -11.37
N PHE A 157 -25.52 -8.34 -10.21
CA PHE A 157 -26.87 -8.81 -9.90
C PHE A 157 -27.82 -7.68 -9.49
N ARG A 158 -27.33 -6.46 -9.22
CA ARG A 158 -28.21 -5.36 -8.79
C ARG A 158 -29.21 -5.02 -9.89
N GLY A 159 -30.50 -5.09 -9.53
CA GLY A 159 -31.61 -4.84 -10.44
C GLY A 159 -31.89 -5.96 -11.44
N GLU A 160 -31.12 -7.06 -11.40
CA GLU A 160 -31.28 -8.17 -12.34
C GLU A 160 -31.84 -9.41 -11.66
N ASN A 161 -32.60 -10.18 -12.42
CA ASN A 161 -33.14 -11.46 -11.99
C ASN A 161 -32.51 -12.58 -12.80
N ILE A 162 -31.84 -13.51 -12.13
CA ILE A 162 -31.10 -14.59 -12.80
C ILE A 162 -31.99 -15.51 -13.64
N PHE A 163 -33.25 -15.71 -13.27
CA PHE A 163 -34.19 -16.56 -14.03
C PHE A 163 -34.88 -15.81 -15.16
N TYR A 164 -34.99 -14.48 -15.10
CA TYR A 164 -35.77 -13.68 -16.05
C TYR A 164 -34.91 -12.88 -17.04
N ALA A 165 -33.76 -12.35 -16.59
CA ALA A 165 -32.83 -11.57 -17.40
C ALA A 165 -31.37 -12.07 -17.27
N PRO A 166 -31.09 -13.36 -17.52
CA PRO A 166 -29.74 -13.91 -17.42
C PRO A 166 -28.77 -13.28 -18.43
N GLU A 167 -29.22 -12.89 -19.62
CA GLU A 167 -28.35 -12.31 -20.65
C GLU A 167 -27.73 -10.99 -20.22
N ASN A 168 -28.51 -10.10 -19.57
CA ASN A 168 -28.01 -8.84 -19.03
C ASN A 168 -26.91 -9.05 -17.98
N ILE A 169 -27.04 -10.11 -17.17
CA ILE A 169 -26.03 -10.43 -16.15
C ILE A 169 -24.76 -10.94 -16.84
N VAL A 170 -24.87 -11.78 -17.86
CA VAL A 170 -23.72 -12.25 -18.66
C VAL A 170 -23.02 -11.08 -19.34
N GLU A 171 -23.76 -10.14 -19.93
CA GLU A 171 -23.19 -8.92 -20.52
C GLU A 171 -22.37 -8.12 -19.50
N LYS A 172 -22.95 -7.81 -18.33
CA LYS A 172 -22.24 -7.11 -17.25
C LYS A 172 -21.01 -7.87 -16.74
N LEU A 173 -21.05 -9.21 -16.71
CA LEU A 173 -19.92 -10.04 -16.32
C LEU A 173 -18.79 -9.99 -17.36
N ASN A 174 -19.14 -10.01 -18.65
CA ASN A 174 -18.18 -9.89 -19.74
C ASN A 174 -17.55 -8.49 -19.78
N GLU A 175 -18.33 -7.43 -19.59
CA GLU A 175 -17.80 -6.06 -19.46
C GLU A 175 -16.78 -5.95 -18.33
N LYS A 176 -17.09 -6.53 -17.17
CA LYS A 176 -16.14 -6.60 -16.05
C LYS A 176 -14.89 -7.40 -16.40
N LEU A 177 -15.03 -8.50 -17.13
CA LEU A 177 -13.89 -9.32 -17.57
C LEU A 177 -12.93 -8.51 -18.47
N GLU A 178 -13.47 -7.71 -19.40
CA GLU A 178 -12.63 -6.86 -20.25
C GLU A 178 -11.98 -5.72 -19.46
N GLN A 179 -12.70 -5.06 -18.54
CA GLN A 179 -12.10 -4.05 -17.65
C GLN A 179 -10.91 -4.61 -16.86
N LEU A 180 -11.03 -5.84 -16.38
CA LEU A 180 -9.98 -6.55 -15.67
C LEU A 180 -8.74 -6.81 -16.56
N ARG A 181 -8.91 -6.97 -17.88
CA ARG A 181 -7.79 -7.21 -18.81
C ARG A 181 -6.94 -5.97 -19.07
N ASP A 182 -7.53 -4.78 -19.07
CA ASP A 182 -6.83 -3.54 -19.43
C ASP A 182 -6.03 -2.92 -18.27
N ASN A 183 -6.44 -3.18 -17.02
CA ASN A 183 -5.88 -2.56 -15.80
C ASN A 183 -4.38 -2.81 -15.51
N PRO A 184 -3.78 -4.00 -15.73
CA PRO A 184 -2.43 -4.30 -15.22
C PRO A 184 -1.31 -3.40 -15.76
N THR A 185 -1.39 -2.96 -17.01
CA THR A 185 -0.34 -2.12 -17.65
C THR A 185 -0.38 -0.69 -17.15
N TYR A 186 -1.59 -0.18 -16.90
CA TYR A 186 -1.81 1.18 -16.43
C TYR A 186 -1.23 1.37 -15.02
N ILE A 187 -1.58 0.47 -14.10
CA ILE A 187 -1.15 0.49 -12.70
C ILE A 187 0.38 0.45 -12.58
N ALA A 188 1.05 -0.37 -13.40
CA ALA A 188 2.50 -0.49 -13.33
C ALA A 188 3.22 0.81 -13.74
N ASN A 189 2.71 1.53 -14.73
CA ASN A 189 3.32 2.79 -15.18
C ASN A 189 3.09 3.91 -14.18
N GLU A 190 1.86 4.06 -13.68
CA GLU A 190 1.54 5.12 -12.71
C GLU A 190 2.31 4.96 -11.39
N LEU A 191 2.42 3.73 -10.87
CA LEU A 191 3.18 3.48 -9.65
C LEU A 191 4.67 3.78 -9.81
N PHE A 192 5.23 3.53 -11.00
CA PHE A 192 6.62 3.89 -11.28
C PHE A 192 6.80 5.41 -11.29
N ASP A 193 5.93 6.13 -12.01
CA ASP A 193 5.99 7.59 -12.08
C ASP A 193 5.84 8.23 -10.69
N MET A 194 4.96 7.69 -9.84
CA MET A 194 4.82 8.13 -8.44
C MET A 194 6.10 7.98 -7.63
N VAL A 195 6.82 6.86 -7.76
CA VAL A 195 8.10 6.65 -7.05
C VAL A 195 9.17 7.62 -7.54
N VAL A 196 9.20 7.92 -8.85
CA VAL A 196 10.15 8.88 -9.44
C VAL A 196 9.84 10.30 -8.98
N GLU A 197 8.56 10.71 -8.95
CA GLU A 197 8.16 12.02 -8.42
C GLU A 197 8.51 12.14 -6.93
N PHE A 198 8.29 11.07 -6.15
CA PHE A 198 8.67 11.01 -4.74
C PHE A 198 10.18 11.18 -4.53
N GLU A 199 11.01 10.52 -5.34
CA GLU A 199 12.47 10.69 -5.31
C GLU A 199 12.88 12.13 -5.66
N ALA A 200 12.23 12.73 -6.66
CA ALA A 200 12.49 14.12 -7.04
C ALA A 200 12.12 15.12 -5.92
N GLU A 201 10.96 14.97 -5.28
CA GLU A 201 10.54 15.81 -4.14
C GLU A 201 11.57 15.74 -2.99
N LEU A 202 12.11 14.55 -2.70
CA LEU A 202 13.17 14.40 -1.69
C LEU A 202 14.51 15.00 -2.14
N GLY A 203 14.82 14.95 -3.43
CA GLY A 203 15.97 15.64 -4.02
C GLY A 203 15.94 17.15 -3.75
N GLU A 204 14.77 17.80 -3.92
CA GLU A 204 14.61 19.23 -3.61
C GLU A 204 14.83 19.55 -2.12
N VAL A 205 14.38 18.66 -1.22
CA VAL A 205 14.63 18.82 0.22
C VAL A 205 16.12 18.78 0.54
N LYS A 206 16.87 17.88 -0.12
CA LYS A 206 18.33 17.79 0.04
C LYS A 206 19.02 19.08 -0.41
N GLU A 207 18.68 19.62 -1.58
CA GLU A 207 19.27 20.87 -2.07
C GLU A 207 19.05 22.04 -1.10
N VAL A 208 17.83 22.16 -0.56
CA VAL A 208 17.50 23.18 0.45
C VAL A 208 18.31 22.97 1.74
N TYR A 209 18.51 21.73 2.16
CA TYR A 209 19.31 21.40 3.34
C TYR A 209 20.78 21.78 3.18
N GLU A 210 21.39 21.43 2.05
CA GLU A 210 22.79 21.75 1.76
C GLU A 210 23.01 23.27 1.71
N GLY A 211 22.11 24.02 1.06
CA GLY A 211 22.16 25.48 1.08
C GLY A 211 22.01 26.07 2.49
N CYS A 212 21.18 25.46 3.35
CA CYS A 212 21.03 25.88 4.75
C CYS A 212 22.33 25.67 5.56
N LEU A 213 22.98 24.52 5.39
CA LEU A 213 24.26 24.22 6.04
C LEU A 213 25.38 25.15 5.54
N GLU A 214 25.41 25.44 4.23
CA GLU A 214 26.40 26.33 3.64
C GLU A 214 26.33 27.73 4.26
N VAL A 215 25.13 28.31 4.40
CA VAL A 215 24.94 29.63 5.03
C VAL A 215 25.45 29.64 6.47
N GLY A 216 25.14 28.61 7.25
CA GLY A 216 25.64 28.47 8.62
C GLY A 216 27.17 28.37 8.67
N THR A 217 27.77 27.65 7.73
CA THR A 217 29.23 27.47 7.62
C THR A 217 29.93 28.75 7.21
N GLN A 218 29.38 29.50 6.25
CA GLN A 218 29.94 30.79 5.84
C GLN A 218 29.92 31.80 6.99
N LEU A 219 28.87 31.79 7.82
CA LEU A 219 28.83 32.57 9.05
C LEU A 219 29.96 32.16 10.00
N LEU A 220 30.14 30.85 10.23
CA LEU A 220 31.23 30.34 11.07
C LEU A 220 32.59 30.83 10.58
N LEU A 221 32.92 30.59 9.32
CA LEU A 221 34.20 30.95 8.72
C LEU A 221 34.47 32.46 8.84
N THR A 222 33.44 33.28 8.65
CA THR A 222 33.53 34.73 8.84
C THR A 222 33.89 35.09 10.29
N THR A 223 33.20 34.49 11.26
CA THR A 223 33.44 34.75 12.69
C THR A 223 34.81 34.24 13.16
N LEU A 224 35.26 33.09 12.67
CA LEU A 224 36.60 32.56 12.95
C LEU A 224 37.70 33.42 12.32
N ASN A 225 37.47 34.00 11.14
CA ASN A 225 38.40 34.98 10.55
C ASN A 225 38.44 36.30 11.34
N ILE A 226 37.33 36.73 11.92
CA ILE A 226 37.32 37.85 12.88
C ILE A 226 38.13 37.49 14.12
N ALA A 227 37.99 36.28 14.66
CA ALA A 227 38.79 35.81 15.80
C ALA A 227 40.30 35.84 15.47
N ARG A 228 40.71 35.33 14.31
CA ARG A 228 42.10 35.43 13.81
C ARG A 228 42.58 36.88 13.74
N THR A 229 41.73 37.80 13.26
CA THR A 229 42.05 39.23 13.19
C THR A 229 42.21 39.84 14.59
N GLN A 230 41.35 39.49 15.55
CA GLN A 230 41.41 39.96 16.93
C GLN A 230 42.68 39.48 17.64
N ILE A 231 43.14 38.25 17.38
CA ILE A 231 44.42 37.74 17.92
C ILE A 231 45.57 38.69 17.55
N VAL A 232 45.68 39.07 16.27
CA VAL A 232 46.78 39.93 15.79
C VAL A 232 46.57 41.39 16.21
N GLN A 233 45.41 41.96 15.94
CA GLN A 233 45.20 43.40 16.00
C GLN A 233 44.86 43.89 17.42
N VAL A 234 44.19 43.06 18.22
CA VAL A 234 43.74 43.44 19.57
C VAL A 234 44.65 42.83 20.62
N CYS A 235 44.90 41.53 20.54
CA CYS A 235 45.72 40.84 21.54
C CYS A 235 47.23 40.96 21.27
N GLN A 236 47.65 41.52 20.14
CA GLN A 236 49.05 41.65 19.72
C GLN A 236 49.77 40.30 19.59
N GLY A 237 49.04 39.24 19.24
CA GLY A 237 49.57 37.91 18.96
C GLY A 237 49.97 37.72 17.50
N GLN A 238 50.29 36.47 17.14
CA GLN A 238 50.72 36.07 15.80
C GLN A 238 49.94 34.86 15.28
N LEU A 239 49.69 34.79 13.96
CA LEU A 239 48.96 33.67 13.36
C LEU A 239 49.85 32.45 13.06
N GLU A 240 51.14 32.69 12.83
CA GLU A 240 52.15 31.66 12.61
C GLU A 240 53.11 31.66 13.81
N PRO A 241 53.59 30.48 14.25
CA PRO A 241 54.64 30.44 15.26
C PRO A 241 55.92 31.07 14.71
N GLU A 242 56.54 31.98 15.47
CA GLU A 242 57.85 32.53 15.14
C GLU A 242 58.87 31.40 14.94
N THR A 243 59.33 31.22 13.70
CA THR A 243 60.58 30.50 13.46
C THR A 243 61.68 31.31 14.12
N PRO A 244 62.55 30.73 14.98
CA PRO A 244 63.62 31.50 15.61
C PRO A 244 64.47 32.16 14.55
N THR A 245 64.50 33.49 14.52
CA THR A 245 65.40 34.26 13.67
C THR A 245 66.81 34.14 14.23
N ASP A 246 67.55 33.13 13.78
CA ASP A 246 69.01 33.17 13.83
C ASP A 246 69.50 34.18 12.77
N ASN A 247 70.26 35.17 13.21
CA ASN A 247 70.92 36.19 12.38
C ASN A 247 72.04 35.58 11.50
N PRO A 248 72.51 36.29 10.44
CA PRO A 248 72.72 35.73 9.12
C PRO A 248 74.16 35.22 8.86
N ALA A 249 74.27 34.14 8.09
CA ALA A 249 75.47 33.83 7.31
C ALA A 249 75.09 33.24 5.95
N GLU A 250 75.34 34.05 4.91
CA GLU A 250 75.62 33.72 3.51
C GLU A 250 74.74 32.68 2.78
N GLN A 251 73.96 33.18 1.82
CA GLN A 251 73.44 32.41 0.68
C GLN A 251 74.58 31.93 -0.24
N PRO A 252 74.34 30.88 -1.04
CA PRO A 252 74.04 31.20 -2.43
C PRO A 252 72.75 30.55 -2.94
N VAL A 253 72.14 31.32 -3.84
CA VAL A 253 70.92 31.07 -4.62
C VAL A 253 71.04 29.80 -5.47
N PHE A 254 70.08 28.87 -5.34
CA PHE A 254 69.71 27.94 -6.41
C PHE A 254 68.20 27.62 -6.39
N GLU A 255 67.56 28.03 -7.49
CA GLU A 255 66.34 27.54 -8.14
C GLU A 255 65.04 27.24 -7.35
N MET A 256 64.16 28.23 -7.48
CA MET A 256 62.70 28.19 -7.49
C MET A 256 62.13 27.14 -8.48
N LYS A 257 61.54 26.06 -7.96
CA LYS A 257 60.39 25.30 -8.51
C LYS A 257 60.03 24.15 -7.56
N ALA A 258 58.73 23.98 -7.26
CA ALA A 258 58.09 22.85 -6.57
C ALA A 258 57.72 23.02 -5.07
N PHE A 259 56.97 24.07 -4.70
CA PHE A 259 56.30 24.13 -3.39
C PHE A 259 54.79 24.46 -3.40
N PHE A 260 54.13 24.41 -4.56
CA PHE A 260 52.69 24.72 -4.68
C PHE A 260 51.78 23.50 -4.88
N ALA A 261 52.23 22.28 -4.55
CA ALA A 261 51.49 21.04 -4.86
C ALA A 261 51.35 20.09 -3.66
N ALA A 262 51.13 20.59 -2.44
CA ALA A 262 50.96 19.74 -1.25
C ALA A 262 49.77 20.09 -0.34
N VAL A 263 48.85 20.97 -0.76
CA VAL A 263 47.71 21.40 0.09
C VAL A 263 46.34 20.96 -0.44
N LEU A 264 46.27 20.15 -1.49
CA LEU A 264 44.95 19.70 -1.99
C LEU A 264 44.98 18.23 -2.43
N LEU A 265 44.16 17.42 -1.73
CA LEU A 265 43.64 16.08 -2.03
C LEU A 265 44.21 14.87 -1.24
N VAL A 266 43.57 14.66 -0.08
CA VAL A 266 42.87 13.42 0.38
C VAL A 266 43.66 12.10 0.41
N ALA A 267 43.88 11.58 1.62
CA ALA A 267 43.65 10.16 1.94
C ALA A 267 43.42 9.95 3.45
N VAL A 268 42.26 9.36 3.74
CA VAL A 268 41.68 8.96 5.02
C VAL A 268 42.56 7.96 5.78
N ALA A 269 42.87 8.23 7.05
CA ALA A 269 42.97 7.24 8.13
C ALA A 269 43.47 7.88 9.46
N HIS A 270 42.56 7.98 10.43
CA HIS A 270 42.81 8.05 11.88
C HIS A 270 43.46 9.31 12.49
N ALA A 271 42.58 10.07 13.17
CA ALA A 271 42.82 10.83 14.39
C ALA A 271 43.66 12.13 14.32
N VAL A 272 43.01 13.19 13.83
CA VAL A 272 42.97 14.43 14.64
C VAL A 272 41.53 14.53 15.14
N VAL A 273 41.27 13.92 16.30
CA VAL A 273 40.04 14.20 17.05
C VAL A 273 40.23 15.59 17.61
N GLY A 274 39.64 16.59 16.95
CA GLY A 274 39.53 17.95 17.49
C GLY A 274 38.74 17.96 18.80
N GLN A 275 38.62 19.12 19.45
CA GLN A 275 38.03 19.28 20.79
C GLN A 275 36.59 18.74 20.99
N ARG A 276 35.90 18.22 19.95
CA ARG A 276 34.50 17.76 19.99
C ARG A 276 34.29 16.31 19.49
N PRO A 277 34.87 15.28 20.15
CA PRO A 277 34.63 13.87 19.78
C PRO A 277 33.17 13.44 19.87
N GLU A 278 32.41 13.99 20.82
CA GLU A 278 31.02 13.62 21.07
C GLU A 278 30.09 14.05 19.92
N SER A 279 30.35 15.20 19.28
CA SER A 279 29.62 15.63 18.08
C SER A 279 29.80 14.66 16.91
N VAL A 280 30.99 14.08 16.78
CA VAL A 280 31.26 13.04 15.78
C VAL A 280 30.55 11.72 16.16
N ALA A 281 30.41 11.42 17.45
CA ALA A 281 29.71 10.24 17.93
C ALA A 281 28.21 10.25 17.55
N VAL A 282 27.58 11.43 17.49
CA VAL A 282 26.20 11.59 16.98
C VAL A 282 26.08 11.06 15.55
N ILE A 283 27.02 11.43 14.68
CA ILE A 283 27.02 10.99 13.27
C ILE A 283 27.30 9.50 13.15
N GLN A 284 28.26 8.97 13.93
CA GLN A 284 28.50 7.53 13.99
C GLN A 284 27.25 6.78 14.42
N LYS A 285 26.50 7.31 15.39
CA LYS A 285 25.26 6.69 15.84
C LYS A 285 24.16 6.73 14.78
N LEU A 286 24.04 7.82 14.03
CA LEU A 286 23.11 7.87 12.88
C LEU A 286 23.44 6.80 11.84
N ASN A 287 24.71 6.64 11.48
CA ASN A 287 25.16 5.62 10.54
C ASN A 287 24.92 4.18 11.06
N GLU A 288 24.95 3.97 12.38
CA GLU A 288 24.63 2.68 13.00
C GLU A 288 23.12 2.38 12.95
N ILE A 289 22.28 3.39 13.18
CA ILE A 289 20.83 3.25 13.33
C ILE A 289 20.12 3.15 11.98
N GLN A 290 20.54 3.95 11.01
CA GLN A 290 19.90 4.10 9.71
C GLN A 290 19.64 2.77 8.97
N PRO A 291 20.60 1.82 8.87
CA PRO A 291 20.34 0.55 8.19
C PRO A 291 19.37 -0.35 8.96
N ARG A 292 19.35 -0.28 10.29
CA ARG A 292 18.37 -1.01 11.10
C ARG A 292 16.97 -0.44 10.93
N TYR A 293 16.85 0.88 10.87
CA TYR A 293 15.59 1.57 10.62
C TYR A 293 14.97 1.11 9.28
N LYS A 294 15.77 1.06 8.21
CA LYS A 294 15.32 0.48 6.93
C LYS A 294 14.89 -0.98 7.07
N GLY A 295 15.69 -1.80 7.74
CA GLY A 295 15.34 -3.22 7.93
C GLY A 295 13.97 -3.40 8.60
N ILE A 296 13.62 -2.52 9.53
CA ILE A 296 12.32 -2.52 10.20
C ILE A 296 11.22 -2.02 9.27
N GLN A 297 11.43 -0.94 8.50
CA GLN A 297 10.47 -0.47 7.50
C GLN A 297 10.16 -1.57 6.46
N ASP A 298 11.20 -2.21 5.92
CA ASP A 298 11.05 -3.31 4.97
C ASP A 298 10.31 -4.51 5.60
N TYR A 299 10.56 -4.80 6.88
CA TYR A 299 9.81 -5.82 7.63
C TYR A 299 8.32 -5.48 7.73
N VAL A 300 7.99 -4.23 8.09
CA VAL A 300 6.60 -3.78 8.19
C VAL A 300 5.89 -3.88 6.84
N ILE A 301 6.52 -3.36 5.78
CA ILE A 301 5.97 -3.42 4.40
C ILE A 301 5.69 -4.87 4.00
N ASN A 302 6.70 -5.75 4.13
CA ASN A 302 6.54 -7.15 3.73
C ASN A 302 5.47 -7.87 4.55
N THR A 303 5.46 -7.66 5.88
CA THR A 303 4.49 -8.31 6.77
C THR A 303 3.06 -7.88 6.43
N ILE A 304 2.81 -6.58 6.26
CA ILE A 304 1.48 -6.09 5.88
C ILE A 304 1.08 -6.61 4.50
N SER A 305 2.00 -6.64 3.54
CA SER A 305 1.77 -7.20 2.21
C SER A 305 1.44 -8.69 2.22
N GLU A 306 2.08 -9.49 3.08
CA GLU A 306 1.72 -10.90 3.28
C GLU A 306 0.28 -11.04 3.79
N TYR A 307 -0.15 -10.17 4.71
CA TYR A 307 -1.52 -10.16 5.21
C TYR A 307 -2.53 -9.67 4.16
N ARG A 308 -2.17 -8.69 3.30
CA ARG A 308 -2.97 -8.29 2.13
C ARG A 308 -3.18 -9.49 1.20
N LEU A 309 -2.11 -10.21 0.82
CA LEU A 309 -2.20 -11.42 -0.02
C LEU A 309 -3.01 -12.54 0.64
N SER A 310 -2.81 -12.77 1.94
CA SER A 310 -3.59 -13.74 2.72
C SER A 310 -5.09 -13.39 2.69
N SER A 311 -5.43 -12.11 2.86
CA SER A 311 -6.82 -11.64 2.79
C SER A 311 -7.41 -11.77 1.39
N SER A 312 -6.65 -11.51 0.33
CA SER A 312 -7.04 -11.73 -1.08
C SER A 312 -7.43 -13.21 -1.30
N ALA A 313 -6.63 -14.14 -0.77
CA ALA A 313 -6.96 -15.56 -0.83
C ALA A 313 -8.28 -15.89 -0.11
N LYS A 314 -8.53 -15.31 1.08
CA LYS A 314 -9.79 -15.49 1.82
C LYS A 314 -11.00 -14.90 1.09
N ILE A 315 -10.84 -13.73 0.46
CA ILE A 315 -11.85 -13.10 -0.38
C ILE A 315 -12.18 -14.00 -1.58
N ALA A 316 -11.16 -14.55 -2.23
CA ALA A 316 -11.32 -15.46 -3.35
C ALA A 316 -12.08 -16.74 -2.95
N ASP A 317 -11.73 -17.35 -1.80
CA ASP A 317 -12.41 -18.52 -1.25
C ASP A 317 -13.88 -18.21 -0.91
N PHE A 318 -14.14 -17.04 -0.32
CA PHE A 318 -15.50 -16.56 -0.06
C PHE A 318 -16.31 -16.46 -1.35
N HIS A 319 -15.80 -15.75 -2.37
CA HIS A 319 -16.45 -15.62 -3.67
C HIS A 319 -16.74 -16.99 -4.30
N LYS A 320 -15.76 -17.88 -4.33
CA LYS A 320 -15.90 -19.25 -4.84
C LYS A 320 -17.01 -20.00 -4.12
N SER A 321 -17.05 -19.92 -2.78
CA SER A 321 -18.10 -20.56 -1.97
C SER A 321 -19.49 -20.02 -2.32
N MET A 322 -19.64 -18.69 -2.43
CA MET A 322 -20.92 -18.05 -2.78
C MET A 322 -21.42 -18.44 -4.17
N ILE A 323 -20.53 -18.54 -5.16
CA ILE A 323 -20.86 -18.99 -6.52
C ILE A 323 -21.34 -20.45 -6.50
N LEU A 324 -20.64 -21.33 -5.78
CA LEU A 324 -21.00 -22.75 -5.69
C LEU A 324 -22.36 -22.93 -5.00
N VAL A 325 -22.58 -22.24 -3.89
CA VAL A 325 -23.87 -22.24 -3.17
C VAL A 325 -24.99 -21.75 -4.09
N LYS A 326 -24.81 -20.59 -4.74
CA LYS A 326 -25.84 -20.03 -5.65
C LYS A 326 -26.13 -21.01 -6.78
N GLY A 327 -25.10 -21.57 -7.41
CA GLY A 327 -25.23 -22.53 -8.50
C GLY A 327 -26.03 -23.77 -8.11
N SER A 328 -25.83 -24.27 -6.88
CA SER A 328 -26.63 -25.40 -6.35
C SER A 328 -28.11 -25.04 -6.23
N PHE A 329 -28.44 -23.94 -5.55
CA PHE A 329 -29.83 -23.52 -5.35
C PHE A 329 -30.54 -23.21 -6.67
N VAL A 330 -29.85 -22.53 -7.60
CA VAL A 330 -30.35 -22.22 -8.94
C VAL A 330 -30.61 -23.51 -9.72
N GLY A 331 -29.66 -24.45 -9.73
CA GLY A 331 -29.84 -25.74 -10.40
C GLY A 331 -31.01 -26.53 -9.85
N THR A 332 -31.14 -26.63 -8.52
CA THR A 332 -32.26 -27.32 -7.88
C THR A 332 -33.60 -26.64 -8.18
N SER A 333 -33.65 -25.31 -8.21
CA SER A 333 -34.87 -24.55 -8.56
C SER A 333 -35.32 -24.80 -9.99
N ILE A 334 -34.38 -24.82 -10.95
CA ILE A 334 -34.65 -25.15 -12.36
C ILE A 334 -35.19 -26.57 -12.50
N THR A 335 -34.55 -27.56 -11.86
CA THR A 335 -35.02 -28.94 -11.91
C THR A 335 -36.44 -29.09 -11.34
N GLN A 336 -36.76 -28.39 -10.25
CA GLN A 336 -38.12 -28.40 -9.69
C GLN A 336 -39.16 -27.76 -10.62
N GLU A 337 -38.81 -26.66 -11.32
CA GLU A 337 -39.67 -26.05 -12.34
C GLU A 337 -39.89 -27.01 -13.52
N GLU A 338 -38.81 -27.59 -14.04
CA GLU A 338 -38.85 -28.53 -15.16
C GLU A 338 -39.69 -29.78 -14.86
N GLU A 339 -39.59 -30.32 -13.64
CA GLU A 339 -40.42 -31.44 -13.20
C GLU A 339 -41.91 -31.08 -13.26
N LEU A 340 -42.30 -29.92 -12.72
CA LEU A 340 -43.69 -29.44 -12.78
C LEU A 340 -44.15 -29.20 -14.23
N LEU A 341 -43.34 -28.51 -15.03
CA LEU A 341 -43.70 -28.21 -16.42
C LEU A 341 -43.80 -29.47 -17.28
N SER A 342 -42.96 -30.48 -17.03
CA SER A 342 -43.06 -31.80 -17.66
C SER A 342 -44.40 -32.48 -17.32
N GLN A 343 -44.81 -32.45 -16.05
CA GLN A 343 -46.11 -32.97 -15.63
C GLN A 343 -47.26 -32.24 -16.32
N VAL A 344 -47.20 -30.92 -16.44
CA VAL A 344 -48.22 -30.08 -17.09
C VAL A 344 -48.27 -30.31 -18.61
N ASN A 345 -47.13 -30.41 -19.28
CA ASN A 345 -47.05 -30.51 -20.74
C ASN A 345 -47.43 -31.90 -21.27
N ARG A 346 -47.33 -32.94 -20.43
CA ARG A 346 -47.67 -34.33 -20.80
C ARG A 346 -49.15 -34.69 -20.55
N GLN A 347 -49.96 -33.75 -20.07
CA GLN A 347 -51.38 -33.99 -19.83
C GLN A 347 -52.15 -34.24 -21.12
N ALA A 348 -53.21 -35.06 -21.02
CA ALA A 348 -54.09 -35.33 -22.15
C ALA A 348 -54.85 -34.05 -22.59
N PRO A 349 -55.19 -33.91 -23.88
CA PRO A 349 -55.95 -32.76 -24.38
C PRO A 349 -57.33 -32.56 -23.72
N SER A 350 -57.87 -33.60 -23.07
CA SER A 350 -59.12 -33.55 -22.31
C SER A 350 -59.03 -32.79 -20.98
N VAL A 351 -57.82 -32.53 -20.49
CA VAL A 351 -57.57 -31.74 -19.27
C VAL A 351 -57.80 -30.25 -19.58
N ASP A 352 -58.26 -29.47 -18.61
CA ASP A 352 -58.57 -28.04 -18.79
C ASP A 352 -57.31 -27.25 -19.20
N GLN A 353 -57.23 -26.88 -20.48
CA GLN A 353 -56.08 -26.19 -21.05
C GLN A 353 -55.89 -24.77 -20.50
N GLN A 354 -56.97 -24.10 -20.10
CA GLN A 354 -56.87 -22.77 -19.48
C GLN A 354 -56.27 -22.89 -18.08
N CYS A 355 -56.66 -23.93 -17.33
CA CYS A 355 -56.06 -24.26 -16.05
C CYS A 355 -54.58 -24.64 -16.19
N LEU A 356 -54.22 -25.48 -17.17
CA LEU A 356 -52.81 -25.81 -17.44
C LEU A 356 -51.98 -24.58 -17.81
N SER A 357 -52.54 -23.65 -18.60
CA SER A 357 -51.90 -22.36 -18.89
C SER A 357 -51.63 -21.55 -17.63
N PHE A 358 -52.60 -21.51 -16.70
CA PHE A 358 -52.44 -20.83 -15.42
C PHE A 358 -51.32 -21.47 -14.58
N ILE A 359 -51.20 -22.80 -14.54
CA ILE A 359 -50.11 -23.48 -13.81
C ILE A 359 -48.74 -23.10 -14.39
N ARG A 360 -48.59 -23.05 -15.73
CA ARG A 360 -47.34 -22.60 -16.37
C ARG A 360 -46.99 -21.17 -15.98
N GLN A 361 -47.96 -20.26 -16.05
CA GLN A 361 -47.77 -18.87 -15.69
C GLN A 361 -47.42 -18.71 -14.20
N SER A 362 -48.08 -19.49 -13.33
CA SER A 362 -47.80 -19.51 -11.90
C SER A 362 -46.37 -19.98 -11.62
N ALA A 363 -45.91 -21.05 -12.28
CA ALA A 363 -44.53 -21.53 -12.16
C ALA A 363 -43.52 -20.43 -12.56
N ASP A 364 -43.74 -19.77 -13.71
CA ASP A 364 -42.87 -18.69 -14.19
C ASP A 364 -42.83 -17.49 -13.23
N VAL A 365 -43.98 -17.06 -12.70
CA VAL A 365 -44.06 -15.97 -11.72
C VAL A 365 -43.34 -16.33 -10.42
N ASN A 366 -43.49 -17.56 -9.93
CA ASN A 366 -42.81 -18.01 -8.71
C ASN A 366 -41.30 -18.13 -8.91
N MET A 367 -40.85 -18.57 -10.09
CA MET A 367 -39.42 -18.56 -10.45
C MET A 367 -38.86 -17.15 -10.53
N ASN A 368 -39.59 -16.21 -11.11
CA ASN A 368 -39.23 -14.79 -11.06
C ASN A 368 -39.11 -14.31 -9.61
N LEU A 369 -40.10 -14.56 -8.76
CA LEU A 369 -40.03 -14.14 -7.35
C LEU A 369 -38.85 -14.77 -6.60
N ALA A 370 -38.55 -16.04 -6.83
CA ALA A 370 -37.39 -16.71 -6.28
C ALA A 370 -36.08 -16.07 -6.74
N GLY A 371 -36.00 -15.71 -8.04
CA GLY A 371 -34.85 -15.00 -8.60
C GLY A 371 -34.60 -13.65 -7.95
N VAL A 372 -35.66 -12.87 -7.68
CA VAL A 372 -35.56 -11.61 -6.91
C VAL A 372 -35.01 -11.89 -5.52
N SER A 373 -35.52 -12.92 -4.83
CA SER A 373 -35.04 -13.29 -3.49
C SER A 373 -33.57 -13.70 -3.49
N TYR A 374 -33.15 -14.55 -4.44
CA TYR A 374 -31.75 -14.98 -4.59
C TYR A 374 -30.82 -13.81 -4.95
N THR A 375 -31.29 -12.84 -5.73
CA THR A 375 -30.56 -11.60 -6.00
C THR A 375 -30.39 -10.79 -4.72
N ASN A 376 -31.45 -10.60 -3.94
CA ASN A 376 -31.36 -9.85 -2.68
C ASN A 376 -30.41 -10.49 -1.66
N CYS A 377 -30.43 -11.84 -1.55
CA CYS A 377 -29.50 -12.56 -0.69
C CYS A 377 -28.04 -12.29 -1.08
N ILE A 378 -27.70 -12.39 -2.38
CA ILE A 378 -26.31 -12.22 -2.81
C ILE A 378 -25.83 -10.77 -2.75
N ILE A 379 -26.71 -9.80 -3.03
CA ILE A 379 -26.37 -8.38 -2.89
C ILE A 379 -26.12 -8.01 -1.43
N THR A 380 -26.95 -8.49 -0.52
CA THR A 380 -26.76 -8.25 0.93
C THR A 380 -25.41 -8.81 1.41
N ALA A 381 -25.10 -10.05 1.02
CA ALA A 381 -23.81 -10.66 1.34
C ALA A 381 -22.63 -9.88 0.72
N SER A 382 -22.78 -9.45 -0.54
CA SER A 382 -21.77 -8.65 -1.24
C SER A 382 -21.51 -7.30 -0.58
N ASP A 383 -22.55 -6.60 -0.12
CA ASP A 383 -22.41 -5.29 0.52
C ASP A 383 -21.76 -5.41 1.90
N LEU A 384 -22.11 -6.45 2.67
CA LEU A 384 -21.46 -6.75 3.95
C LEU A 384 -19.99 -7.13 3.76
N MET A 385 -19.70 -7.96 2.76
CA MET A 385 -18.33 -8.34 2.43
C MET A 385 -17.51 -7.10 2.04
N LYS A 386 -18.04 -6.23 1.17
CA LYS A 386 -17.35 -5.01 0.76
C LYS A 386 -16.95 -4.15 1.96
N ARG A 387 -17.88 -3.87 2.88
CA ARG A 387 -17.59 -3.09 4.10
C ARG A 387 -16.55 -3.78 4.99
N THR A 388 -16.61 -5.10 5.08
CA THR A 388 -15.65 -5.90 5.87
C THR A 388 -14.24 -5.82 5.28
N VAL A 389 -14.11 -5.84 3.96
CA VAL A 389 -12.84 -5.64 3.25
C VAL A 389 -12.32 -4.22 3.47
N GLU A 390 -13.18 -3.21 3.30
CA GLU A 390 -12.81 -1.80 3.52
C GLU A 390 -12.32 -1.54 4.96
N ASP A 391 -13.01 -2.06 5.98
CA ASP A 391 -12.56 -1.93 7.38
C ASP A 391 -11.22 -2.64 7.63
N PHE A 392 -11.04 -3.83 7.06
CA PHE A 392 -9.81 -4.60 7.23
C PHE A 392 -8.61 -3.89 6.58
N TYR A 393 -8.74 -3.47 5.31
CA TYR A 393 -7.66 -2.76 4.61
C TYR A 393 -7.37 -1.39 5.26
N GLY A 394 -8.40 -0.66 5.70
CA GLY A 394 -8.21 0.60 6.43
C GLY A 394 -7.41 0.43 7.73
N ARG A 395 -7.54 -0.70 8.44
CA ARG A 395 -6.70 -1.00 9.61
C ARG A 395 -5.24 -1.25 9.19
N LEU A 396 -5.02 -2.04 8.13
CA LEU A 396 -3.67 -2.28 7.61
C LEU A 396 -2.98 -0.97 7.23
N ASP A 397 -3.70 -0.05 6.61
CA ASP A 397 -3.19 1.25 6.17
C ASP A 397 -2.84 2.18 7.34
N ILE A 398 -3.64 2.19 8.39
CA ILE A 398 -3.34 2.91 9.65
C ILE A 398 -2.08 2.33 10.30
N THR A 399 -1.98 1.00 10.37
CA THR A 399 -0.79 0.33 10.91
C THR A 399 0.45 0.63 10.05
N GLU A 400 0.32 0.67 8.72
CA GLU A 400 1.42 0.97 7.80
C GLU A 400 1.92 2.42 7.98
N THR A 401 1.02 3.39 7.87
CA THR A 401 1.36 4.82 7.96
C THR A 401 1.91 5.21 9.32
N GLY A 402 1.35 4.66 10.40
CA GLY A 402 1.82 4.90 11.77
C GLY A 402 3.25 4.42 12.03
N ASN A 403 3.74 3.44 11.25
CA ASN A 403 5.04 2.81 11.47
C ASN A 403 6.10 3.17 10.42
N LEU A 404 5.70 3.58 9.21
CA LEU A 404 6.64 3.93 8.14
C LEU A 404 7.05 5.41 8.11
N GLY A 405 6.26 6.29 8.75
CA GLY A 405 6.40 7.75 8.65
C GLY A 405 7.32 8.43 9.66
N ILE A 406 8.16 7.71 10.41
CA ILE A 406 8.82 8.32 11.56
C ILE A 406 10.30 8.66 11.30
N GLY A 407 10.58 9.95 11.09
CA GLY A 407 11.92 10.44 10.78
C GLY A 407 12.97 10.10 11.84
N LEU A 408 14.21 9.85 11.41
CA LEU A 408 15.37 9.69 12.30
C LEU A 408 15.86 11.02 12.89
N PHE A 409 15.36 12.15 12.35
CA PHE A 409 15.89 13.48 12.60
C PHE A 409 15.14 14.26 13.66
N GLU A 410 13.93 13.83 14.03
CA GLU A 410 13.16 14.41 15.14
C GLU A 410 13.98 14.49 16.45
N GLU A 411 14.92 13.56 16.65
CA GLU A 411 15.76 13.52 17.86
C GLU A 411 16.71 14.72 18.02
N PHE A 412 16.92 15.49 16.95
CA PHE A 412 17.71 16.73 16.98
C PHE A 412 16.93 17.92 17.54
N ARG A 413 15.60 17.83 17.68
CA ARG A 413 14.78 18.96 18.15
C ARG A 413 15.19 19.40 19.54
N GLY A 414 15.48 20.70 19.66
CA GLY A 414 15.88 21.35 20.90
C GLY A 414 17.32 21.04 21.35
N GLU A 415 18.11 20.32 20.55
CA GLU A 415 19.50 19.98 20.89
C GLU A 415 20.50 20.67 19.97
N ASN A 416 21.72 20.87 20.46
CA ASN A 416 22.82 21.42 19.66
C ASN A 416 23.87 20.34 19.42
N VAL A 417 24.23 20.09 18.16
CA VAL A 417 25.20 19.02 17.82
C VAL A 417 26.60 19.24 18.44
N PHE A 418 26.99 20.49 18.74
CA PHE A 418 28.28 20.84 19.35
C PHE A 418 28.24 20.98 20.88
N PHE A 419 27.06 21.18 21.49
CA PHE A 419 26.90 21.46 22.93
C PHE A 419 26.01 20.47 23.69
N GLY A 420 25.19 19.69 22.99
CA GLY A 420 24.37 18.61 23.54
C GLY A 420 24.45 17.28 22.78
N PRO A 421 25.62 16.84 22.28
CA PRO A 421 25.72 15.60 21.50
C PRO A 421 25.26 14.36 22.27
N ASP A 422 25.57 14.25 23.56
CA ASP A 422 25.16 13.12 24.40
C ASP A 422 23.64 12.96 24.50
N ARG A 423 22.89 14.07 24.51
CA ARG A 423 21.43 14.05 24.57
C ARG A 423 20.84 13.52 23.27
N ILE A 424 21.43 13.92 22.14
CA ILE A 424 21.03 13.41 20.82
C ILE A 424 21.30 11.91 20.75
N VAL A 425 22.48 11.45 21.18
CA VAL A 425 22.82 10.01 21.22
C VAL A 425 21.86 9.25 22.15
N ALA A 426 21.52 9.80 23.32
CA ALA A 426 20.57 9.17 24.24
C ALA A 426 19.17 9.03 23.62
N LYS A 427 18.68 10.08 22.95
CA LYS A 427 17.42 10.07 22.21
C LYS A 427 17.41 9.03 21.08
N LEU A 428 18.46 9.03 20.26
CA LEU A 428 18.65 8.04 19.18
C LEU A 428 18.70 6.58 19.71
N ASN A 429 19.31 6.33 20.87
CA ASN A 429 19.27 5.01 21.51
C ASN A 429 17.88 4.62 22.00
N ALA A 430 17.18 5.54 22.67
CA ALA A 430 15.81 5.30 23.13
C ALA A 430 14.89 4.96 21.93
N ARG A 431 15.12 5.66 20.82
CA ARG A 431 14.41 5.44 19.57
C ARG A 431 14.68 4.07 18.98
N MET A 432 15.93 3.65 18.91
CA MET A 432 16.31 2.31 18.44
C MET A 432 15.62 1.22 19.27
N ASN A 433 15.65 1.33 20.60
CA ASN A 433 15.03 0.33 21.47
C ASN A 433 13.52 0.21 21.22
N SER A 434 12.83 1.34 21.01
CA SER A 434 11.41 1.33 20.65
C SER A 434 11.13 0.65 19.32
N LEU A 435 12.05 0.76 18.35
CA LEU A 435 11.90 0.17 17.03
C LEU A 435 12.15 -1.35 17.07
N GLU A 436 13.04 -1.83 17.94
CA GLU A 436 13.35 -3.27 18.08
C GLU A 436 12.16 -4.11 18.58
N ASP A 437 11.26 -3.51 19.37
CA ASP A 437 10.05 -4.19 19.86
C ASP A 437 8.91 -4.24 18.82
N LEU A 438 8.97 -3.38 17.80
CA LEU A 438 7.90 -3.16 16.84
C LEU A 438 7.49 -4.42 16.03
N PRO A 439 8.43 -5.25 15.52
CA PRO A 439 8.08 -6.46 14.77
C PRO A 439 7.14 -7.41 15.52
N THR A 440 7.38 -7.60 16.83
CA THR A 440 6.58 -8.49 17.67
C THR A 440 5.16 -7.97 17.83
N TYR A 441 5.02 -6.67 18.07
CA TYR A 441 3.73 -6.02 18.25
C TYR A 441 2.88 -6.11 16.98
N ILE A 442 3.43 -5.69 15.83
CA ILE A 442 2.73 -5.70 14.54
C ILE A 442 2.28 -7.11 14.16
N ALA A 443 3.15 -8.10 14.31
CA ALA A 443 2.79 -9.48 13.97
C ALA A 443 1.57 -9.98 14.75
N SER A 444 1.48 -9.64 16.05
CA SER A 444 0.35 -10.03 16.90
C SER A 444 -0.95 -9.30 16.55
N GLU A 445 -0.90 -7.98 16.34
CA GLU A 445 -2.06 -7.17 15.98
C GLU A 445 -2.67 -7.60 14.64
N LEU A 446 -1.81 -7.84 13.64
CA LEU A 446 -2.24 -8.25 12.32
C LEU A 446 -2.82 -9.67 12.31
N LEU A 447 -2.28 -10.59 13.12
CA LEU A 447 -2.83 -11.93 13.25
C LEU A 447 -4.27 -11.92 13.78
N ASP A 448 -4.53 -11.10 14.80
CA ASP A 448 -5.85 -10.90 15.38
C ASP A 448 -6.81 -10.26 14.37
N ALA A 449 -6.33 -9.26 13.62
CA ALA A 449 -7.10 -8.61 12.56
C ALA A 449 -7.53 -9.60 11.47
N VAL A 450 -6.61 -10.44 10.98
CA VAL A 450 -6.89 -11.44 9.94
C VAL A 450 -7.83 -12.53 10.43
N THR A 451 -7.67 -12.96 11.69
CA THR A 451 -8.58 -13.93 12.30
C THR A 451 -9.99 -13.35 12.41
N GLY A 452 -10.12 -12.10 12.86
CA GLY A 452 -11.40 -11.38 12.92
C GLY A 452 -12.05 -11.21 11.53
N PHE A 453 -11.24 -10.86 10.53
CA PHE A 453 -11.67 -10.75 9.14
C PHE A 453 -12.21 -12.08 8.60
N SER A 454 -11.46 -13.17 8.77
CA SER A 454 -11.88 -14.51 8.32
C SER A 454 -13.17 -14.97 9.00
N ASN A 455 -13.32 -14.73 10.29
CA ASN A 455 -14.54 -15.09 11.03
C ASN A 455 -15.76 -14.28 10.54
N THR A 456 -15.56 -13.01 10.20
CA THR A 456 -16.64 -12.15 9.69
C THR A 456 -17.10 -12.62 8.30
N LEU A 457 -16.16 -12.97 7.40
CA LEU A 457 -16.50 -13.55 6.10
C LEU A 457 -17.29 -14.87 6.24
N GLU A 458 -16.92 -15.71 7.20
CA GLU A 458 -17.64 -16.96 7.46
C GLU A 458 -19.06 -16.71 7.97
N ASN A 459 -19.27 -15.73 8.84
CA ASN A 459 -20.61 -15.35 9.29
C ASN A 459 -21.49 -14.86 8.13
N ILE A 460 -20.94 -14.00 7.26
CA ILE A 460 -21.66 -13.53 6.05
C ILE A 460 -22.03 -14.72 5.15
N ARG A 461 -21.13 -15.70 5.01
CA ARG A 461 -21.35 -16.91 4.22
C ARG A 461 -22.52 -17.74 4.77
N VAL A 462 -22.58 -17.91 6.09
CA VAL A 462 -23.65 -18.65 6.78
C VAL A 462 -25.00 -17.93 6.63
N ASP A 463 -25.03 -16.62 6.81
CA ASP A 463 -26.24 -15.81 6.65
C ASP A 463 -26.77 -15.87 5.21
N TYR A 464 -25.88 -15.82 4.22
CA TYR A 464 -26.25 -16.00 2.82
C TYR A 464 -26.89 -17.36 2.55
N ILE A 465 -26.29 -18.45 3.06
CA ILE A 465 -26.85 -19.80 2.91
C ILE A 465 -28.24 -19.88 3.53
N SER A 466 -28.42 -19.34 4.73
CA SER A 466 -29.72 -19.29 5.40
C SER A 466 -30.78 -18.54 4.56
N CYS A 467 -30.41 -17.39 4.00
CA CYS A 467 -31.28 -16.60 3.12
C CYS A 467 -31.68 -17.39 1.86
N MET A 468 -30.73 -18.06 1.21
CA MET A 468 -30.97 -18.89 0.03
C MET A 468 -31.87 -20.09 0.35
N THR A 469 -31.64 -20.78 1.47
CA THR A 469 -32.47 -21.90 1.93
C THR A 469 -33.92 -21.49 2.18
N ALA A 470 -34.14 -20.37 2.87
CA ALA A 470 -35.49 -19.87 3.12
C ALA A 470 -36.23 -19.54 1.80
N SER A 471 -35.52 -18.93 0.86
CA SER A 471 -36.03 -18.56 -0.46
C SER A 471 -36.38 -19.79 -1.31
N GLU A 472 -35.50 -20.80 -1.33
CA GLU A 472 -35.76 -22.06 -2.04
C GLU A 472 -36.95 -22.81 -1.43
N GLN A 473 -37.05 -22.87 -0.10
CA GLN A 473 -38.15 -23.55 0.57
C GLN A 473 -39.51 -22.91 0.24
N LEU A 474 -39.55 -21.58 0.08
CA LEU A 474 -40.74 -20.88 -0.39
C LEU A 474 -41.09 -21.29 -1.83
N LEU A 475 -40.12 -21.22 -2.75
CA LEU A 475 -40.32 -21.65 -4.14
C LEU A 475 -40.83 -23.10 -4.20
N LYS A 476 -40.16 -24.03 -3.53
CA LYS A 476 -40.56 -25.44 -3.46
C LYS A 476 -42.00 -25.61 -2.98
N THR A 477 -42.41 -24.84 -1.98
CA THR A 477 -43.79 -24.88 -1.46
C THR A 477 -44.79 -24.39 -2.53
N THR A 478 -44.47 -23.31 -3.24
CA THR A 478 -45.33 -22.79 -4.32
C THR A 478 -45.43 -23.77 -5.51
N LEU A 479 -44.32 -24.38 -5.93
CA LEU A 479 -44.32 -25.37 -7.01
C LEU A 479 -45.08 -26.65 -6.62
N ASN A 480 -44.94 -27.13 -5.38
CA ASN A 480 -45.74 -28.24 -4.87
C ASN A 480 -47.24 -27.89 -4.81
N THR A 481 -47.58 -26.64 -4.50
CA THR A 481 -48.98 -26.17 -4.54
C THR A 481 -49.51 -26.15 -5.97
N ALA A 482 -48.70 -25.71 -6.93
CA ALA A 482 -49.05 -25.74 -8.35
C ALA A 482 -49.24 -27.19 -8.86
N GLN A 483 -48.40 -28.13 -8.42
CA GLN A 483 -48.57 -29.56 -8.69
C GLN A 483 -49.89 -30.10 -8.10
N MET A 484 -50.26 -29.68 -6.89
CA MET A 484 -51.55 -30.06 -6.30
C MET A 484 -52.74 -29.48 -7.08
N GLN A 485 -52.63 -28.23 -7.55
CA GLN A 485 -53.66 -27.60 -8.37
C GLN A 485 -53.83 -28.30 -9.73
N LEU A 486 -52.75 -28.79 -10.33
CA LEU A 486 -52.81 -29.62 -11.54
C LEU A 486 -53.74 -30.83 -11.34
N GLU A 487 -53.62 -31.53 -10.20
CA GLU A 487 -54.41 -32.73 -9.91
C GLU A 487 -55.85 -32.39 -9.49
N VAL A 488 -56.00 -31.48 -8.52
CA VAL A 488 -57.29 -31.22 -7.85
C VAL A 488 -58.17 -30.24 -8.61
N VAL A 489 -57.58 -29.24 -9.28
CA VAL A 489 -58.32 -28.16 -9.94
C VAL A 489 -58.41 -28.40 -11.44
N CYS A 490 -57.29 -28.72 -12.09
CA CYS A 490 -57.29 -28.90 -13.55
C CYS A 490 -57.81 -30.29 -13.99
N GLY A 491 -57.94 -31.24 -13.06
CA GLY A 491 -58.32 -32.62 -13.36
C GLY A 491 -57.20 -33.42 -14.06
N GLY A 492 -55.95 -32.98 -13.92
CA GLY A 492 -54.78 -33.68 -14.43
C GLY A 492 -54.43 -34.91 -13.60
N GLN A 493 -53.54 -35.74 -14.14
CA GLN A 493 -53.00 -36.91 -13.44
C GLN A 493 -51.50 -36.75 -13.21
N ARG A 494 -51.02 -37.20 -12.05
CA ARG A 494 -49.59 -37.31 -11.81
C ARG A 494 -49.02 -38.45 -12.64
N LEU A 495 -48.17 -38.11 -13.60
CA LEU A 495 -47.52 -39.07 -14.47
C LEU A 495 -46.18 -39.52 -13.84
N PRO A 496 -45.71 -40.74 -14.15
CA PRO A 496 -44.36 -41.14 -13.78
C PRO A 496 -43.34 -40.14 -14.31
N ASN A 497 -42.40 -39.72 -13.46
CA ASN A 497 -41.26 -38.92 -13.91
C ASN A 497 -40.53 -39.70 -15.00
N GLU A 498 -40.30 -39.08 -16.16
CA GLU A 498 -39.44 -39.65 -17.18
C GLU A 498 -37.98 -39.55 -16.69
N PRO A 499 -37.14 -40.57 -16.91
CA PRO A 499 -35.70 -40.42 -16.72
C PRO A 499 -35.22 -39.25 -17.60
N PRO A 500 -34.29 -38.41 -17.13
CA PRO A 500 -33.75 -37.33 -17.94
C PRO A 500 -33.17 -37.92 -19.23
N THR A 501 -33.64 -37.42 -20.37
CA THR A 501 -33.04 -37.75 -21.67
C THR A 501 -31.59 -37.26 -21.64
N PRO A 502 -30.58 -38.10 -21.93
CA PRO A 502 -29.19 -37.66 -21.96
C PRO A 502 -29.04 -36.47 -22.92
N PRO A 503 -28.20 -35.47 -22.61
CA PRO A 503 -27.96 -34.37 -23.53
C PRO A 503 -27.47 -34.94 -24.86
N SER A 504 -28.11 -34.53 -25.97
CA SER A 504 -27.62 -34.83 -27.31
C SER A 504 -26.28 -34.14 -27.48
N VAL A 505 -25.21 -34.92 -27.55
CA VAL A 505 -23.89 -34.44 -27.96
C VAL A 505 -23.98 -34.17 -29.46
N GLU A 506 -24.13 -32.90 -29.84
CA GLU A 506 -23.71 -32.38 -31.15
C GLU A 506 -22.54 -31.41 -30.98
#